data_AF-A0A4P5Z6E1-F1
#
_entry.id   AF-A0A4P5Z6E1-F1
#
_cell.length_a   1.000
_cell.length_b   1.000
_cell.length_c   1.000
_cell.angle_alpha   90.00
_cell.angle_beta   90.00
_cell.angle_gamma   90.00
#
_symmetry.space_group_name_H-M   'P 1'
#
loop_
_entity.id
_entity.type
_entity.pdbx_description
1 polymer ?
#
loop_
_entity_poly.entity_id
_entity_poly.type
_entity_poly.pdbx_seq_one_letter_code
_entity_poly.pdbx_strand_id
1 'polypeptide(L)'
;MFVATRSEDAAAPVVLPEQLDAFTAPLGLQPLAHAWREIEEITARAILHRILTKDLPHGRRLMTTRVAAGFIDELWAALPMARRHFTNATFTGRAMKLTGWNPISTAKYDTGVASTGGTVFTLLWTADND
;
A
#
# COMPACT_ATOMS: atom_id res chain seq x y z
N MET A 1 -37.85 -19.17 12.84
CA MET A 1 -36.65 -19.46 12.03
C MET A 1 -36.30 -18.20 11.29
N PHE A 2 -35.36 -17.41 11.79
CA PHE A 2 -34.96 -16.14 11.16
C PHE A 2 -33.80 -16.42 10.22
N VAL A 3 -34.04 -16.30 8.92
CA VAL A 3 -32.96 -16.25 7.92
C VAL A 3 -32.50 -14.81 7.88
N ALA A 4 -31.41 -14.51 8.57
CA ALA A 4 -30.69 -13.26 8.36
C ALA A 4 -29.97 -13.39 7.01
N THR A 5 -30.56 -12.82 5.96
CA THR A 5 -29.84 -12.56 4.71
C THR A 5 -28.71 -11.59 5.03
N ARG A 6 -27.50 -12.12 5.11
CA ARG A 6 -26.26 -11.35 5.22
C ARG A 6 -26.24 -10.40 4.02
N SER A 7 -26.29 -9.10 4.28
CA SER A 7 -26.10 -8.07 3.26
C SER A 7 -24.63 -8.09 2.83
N GLU A 8 -24.25 -9.07 2.01
CA GLU A 8 -22.96 -9.16 1.33
C GLU A 8 -22.95 -8.21 0.13
N ASP A 9 -23.05 -6.90 0.36
CA ASP A 9 -22.76 -5.91 -0.69
C ASP A 9 -22.58 -4.48 -0.14
N ALA A 10 -21.92 -4.35 1.02
CA ALA A 10 -21.36 -3.06 1.38
C ALA A 10 -20.13 -2.84 0.49
N ALA A 11 -20.33 -2.19 -0.67
CA ALA A 11 -19.24 -1.71 -1.50
C ALA A 11 -18.22 -0.96 -0.63
N ALA A 12 -16.93 -1.19 -0.87
CA ALA A 12 -15.89 -0.49 -0.13
C ALA A 12 -16.13 1.03 -0.24
N PRO A 13 -16.00 1.79 0.87
CA PRO A 13 -16.27 3.22 0.85
C PRO A 13 -15.41 3.92 -0.21
N VAL A 14 -16.03 4.88 -0.90
CA VAL A 14 -15.32 5.72 -1.87
C VAL A 14 -14.30 6.57 -1.12
N VAL A 15 -13.06 6.10 -1.16
CA VAL A 15 -11.90 6.88 -0.73
C VAL A 15 -11.45 7.84 -1.83
N LEU A 16 -11.39 9.11 -1.46
CA LEU A 16 -10.87 10.19 -2.29
C LEU A 16 -9.36 10.35 -2.03
N PRO A 17 -8.56 10.71 -3.06
CA PRO A 17 -7.13 10.95 -2.88
C PRO A 17 -6.81 11.97 -1.77
N GLU A 18 -7.68 12.95 -1.56
CA GLU A 18 -7.58 13.96 -0.50
C GLU A 18 -7.57 13.34 0.91
N GLN A 19 -8.27 12.23 1.12
CA GLN A 19 -8.29 11.54 2.41
C GLN A 19 -6.96 10.80 2.66
N LEU A 20 -6.31 10.30 1.61
CA LEU A 20 -4.98 9.72 1.70
C LEU A 20 -3.96 10.80 2.01
N ASP A 21 -4.01 11.94 1.32
CA ASP A 21 -3.12 13.07 1.58
C ASP A 21 -3.30 13.60 3.01
N ALA A 22 -4.55 13.72 3.49
CA ALA A 22 -4.84 14.13 4.87
C ALA A 22 -4.30 13.13 5.90
N PHE A 23 -4.33 11.83 5.58
CA PHE A 23 -3.77 10.78 6.42
C PHE A 23 -2.22 10.79 6.43
N THR A 24 -1.59 11.07 5.29
CA THR A 24 -0.13 11.03 5.16
C THR A 24 0.55 12.35 5.59
N ALA A 25 -0.15 13.48 5.53
CA ALA A 25 0.42 14.79 5.87
C ALA A 25 0.99 14.87 7.30
N PRO A 26 0.33 14.37 8.37
CA PRO A 26 0.92 14.34 9.71
C PRO A 26 2.19 13.49 9.83
N LEU A 27 2.45 12.60 8.86
CA LEU A 27 3.67 11.79 8.78
C LEU A 27 4.82 12.53 8.07
N GLY A 28 4.63 13.80 7.67
CA GLY A 28 5.62 14.61 6.97
C GLY A 28 5.71 14.32 5.46
N LEU A 29 4.73 13.62 4.90
CA LEU A 29 4.68 13.27 3.49
C LEU A 29 3.96 14.36 2.68
N GLN A 30 4.44 14.59 1.46
CA GLN A 30 3.89 15.54 0.50
C GLN A 30 2.57 15.02 -0.08
N PRO A 31 1.60 15.87 -0.42
CA PRO A 31 0.37 15.41 -1.04
C PRO A 31 0.62 14.92 -2.48
N LEU A 32 -0.05 13.83 -2.89
CA LEU A 32 -0.02 13.34 -4.27
C LEU A 32 -1.27 13.73 -5.06
N ALA A 33 -2.37 14.09 -4.40
CA ALA A 33 -3.65 14.35 -5.03
C ALA A 33 -3.99 13.23 -6.04
N HIS A 34 -4.26 13.58 -7.30
CA HIS A 34 -4.61 12.62 -8.36
C HIS A 34 -3.48 11.66 -8.78
N ALA A 35 -2.26 11.82 -8.24
CA ALA A 35 -1.14 10.93 -8.53
C ALA A 35 -1.15 9.64 -7.71
N TRP A 36 -2.06 9.50 -6.74
CA TRP A 36 -2.38 8.21 -6.13
C TRP A 36 -2.95 7.24 -7.16
N ARG A 37 -2.36 6.06 -7.27
CA ARG A 37 -2.81 5.00 -8.17
C ARG A 37 -3.47 3.90 -7.39
N GLU A 38 -4.76 3.71 -7.61
CA GLU A 38 -5.46 2.56 -7.07
C GLU A 38 -4.97 1.26 -7.72
N ILE A 39 -4.79 0.22 -6.92
CA ILE A 39 -4.29 -1.09 -7.33
C ILE A 39 -5.10 -2.20 -6.67
N GLU A 40 -5.13 -3.36 -7.31
CA GLU A 40 -5.73 -4.56 -6.74
C GLU A 40 -4.94 -5.08 -5.54
N GLU A 41 -5.61 -5.80 -4.64
CA GLU A 41 -5.01 -6.41 -3.45
C GLU A 41 -3.80 -7.30 -3.77
N ILE A 42 -3.88 -8.09 -4.85
CA ILE A 42 -2.77 -8.95 -5.28
C ILE A 42 -1.52 -8.13 -5.64
N THR A 43 -1.72 -6.98 -6.28
CA THR A 43 -0.65 -6.05 -6.65
C THR A 43 -0.09 -5.37 -5.41
N ALA A 44 -0.96 -4.93 -4.48
CA ALA A 44 -0.55 -4.37 -3.20
C ALA A 44 0.33 -5.33 -2.41
N ARG A 45 -0.10 -6.60 -2.23
CA ARG A 45 0.67 -7.64 -1.57
C ARG A 45 2.02 -7.89 -2.25
N ALA A 46 2.07 -7.91 -3.58
CA ALA A 46 3.30 -8.09 -4.33
C ALA A 46 4.28 -6.91 -4.16
N ILE A 47 3.79 -5.66 -4.14
CA ILE A 47 4.60 -4.47 -3.85
C ILE A 47 5.17 -4.55 -2.44
N LEU A 48 4.32 -4.81 -1.44
CA LEU A 48 4.76 -4.91 -0.04
C LEU A 48 5.80 -6.00 0.15
N HIS A 49 5.58 -7.16 -0.45
CA HIS A 49 6.57 -8.23 -0.44
C HIS A 49 7.89 -7.78 -1.06
N ARG A 50 7.86 -7.06 -2.19
CA ARG A 50 9.07 -6.53 -2.85
C ARG A 50 9.83 -5.52 -1.99
N ILE A 51 9.15 -4.57 -1.36
CA ILE A 51 9.83 -3.53 -0.57
C ILE A 51 10.29 -4.03 0.80
N LEU A 52 9.59 -5.02 1.38
CA LEU A 52 10.02 -5.65 2.63
C LEU A 52 11.21 -6.58 2.40
N THR A 53 11.23 -7.35 1.32
CA THR A 53 12.30 -8.35 1.10
C THR A 53 13.55 -7.79 0.46
N LYS A 54 13.48 -6.62 -0.19
CA LYS A 54 14.57 -6.08 -0.98
C LYS A 54 14.61 -4.55 -0.93
N ASP A 55 15.81 -3.96 -0.84
CA ASP A 55 15.96 -2.50 -0.98
C ASP A 55 15.56 -2.01 -2.38
N LEU A 56 15.29 -0.70 -2.49
CA LEU A 56 14.88 -0.07 -3.75
C LEU A 56 16.05 0.09 -4.73
N PRO A 57 17.22 0.63 -4.34
CA PRO A 57 18.26 1.00 -5.29
C PRO A 57 18.97 -0.21 -5.91
N HIS A 58 19.18 -1.27 -5.12
CA HIS A 58 20.08 -2.37 -5.48
C HIS A 58 19.39 -3.74 -5.49
N GLY A 59 18.18 -3.85 -4.96
CA GLY A 59 17.49 -5.11 -4.75
C GLY A 59 18.16 -6.04 -3.74
N ARG A 60 19.00 -5.53 -2.83
CA ARG A 60 19.67 -6.34 -1.81
C ARG A 60 18.63 -6.89 -0.85
N ARG A 61 18.82 -8.14 -0.44
CA ARG A 61 17.90 -8.82 0.47
C ARG A 61 17.90 -8.16 1.85
N LEU A 62 16.73 -7.74 2.31
CA LEU A 62 16.50 -7.17 3.65
C LEU A 62 15.99 -8.24 4.62
N MET A 63 14.97 -9.00 4.21
CA MET A 63 14.40 -10.08 5.01
C MET A 63 13.99 -11.29 4.16
N THR A 64 13.51 -12.34 4.81
CA THR A 64 13.01 -13.54 4.12
C THR A 64 11.56 -13.35 3.66
N THR A 65 11.18 -14.03 2.58
CA THR A 65 9.78 -14.07 2.10
C THR A 65 8.79 -14.50 3.19
N ARG A 66 9.16 -15.46 4.03
CA ARG A 66 8.30 -15.95 5.12
C ARG A 66 8.02 -14.86 6.15
N VAL A 67 9.04 -14.11 6.53
CA VAL A 67 8.91 -13.00 7.50
C VAL A 67 8.08 -11.87 6.90
N ALA A 68 8.36 -11.50 5.65
CA ALA A 68 7.58 -10.47 4.94
C ALA A 68 6.11 -10.85 4.80
N ALA A 69 5.81 -12.12 4.46
CA ALA A 69 4.44 -12.61 4.36
C ALA A 69 3.70 -12.51 5.70
N GLY A 70 4.35 -12.85 6.82
CA GLY A 70 3.76 -12.70 8.16
C GLY A 70 3.35 -11.26 8.47
N PHE A 71 4.24 -10.29 8.21
CA PHE A 71 3.92 -8.87 8.41
C PHE A 71 2.77 -8.39 7.51
N ILE A 72 2.73 -8.83 6.25
CA ILE A 72 1.66 -8.48 5.32
C ILE A 72 0.32 -9.05 5.81
N ASP A 73 0.31 -10.30 6.29
CA ASP A 73 -0.90 -10.94 6.78
C ASP A 73 -1.41 -10.27 8.08
N GLU A 74 -0.51 -9.87 8.99
CA GLU A 74 -0.86 -9.07 10.17
C GLU A 74 -1.47 -7.72 9.79
N LEU A 75 -0.86 -7.01 8.83
CA LEU A 75 -1.38 -5.74 8.32
C LEU A 75 -2.77 -5.91 7.68
N TRP A 76 -2.98 -7.00 6.94
CA TRP A 76 -4.25 -7.31 6.30
C TRP A 76 -5.34 -7.70 7.30
N ALA A 77 -4.97 -8.38 8.39
CA ALA A 77 -5.89 -8.74 9.46
C ALA A 77 -6.36 -7.52 10.28
N ALA A 78 -5.54 -6.46 10.34
CA ALA A 78 -5.90 -5.21 10.99
C ALA A 78 -6.90 -4.35 10.17
N LEU A 79 -7.07 -4.64 8.87
CA LEU A 79 -7.97 -3.92 7.98
C LEU A 79 -9.32 -4.64 7.84
N PRO A 80 -10.45 -3.90 7.79
CA PRO A 80 -11.73 -4.46 7.38
C PRO A 80 -11.64 -5.11 5.98
N MET A 81 -12.49 -6.12 5.72
CA MET A 81 -12.49 -6.85 4.44
C MET A 81 -12.77 -5.96 3.24
N ALA A 82 -13.66 -4.97 3.37
CA ALA A 82 -13.93 -3.99 2.34
C ALA A 82 -12.81 -2.93 2.35
N ARG A 83 -11.78 -3.15 1.53
CA ARG A 83 -10.58 -2.31 1.49
C ARG A 83 -10.13 -1.94 0.08
N ARG A 84 -9.43 -0.81 -0.01
CA ARG A 84 -8.83 -0.27 -1.23
C ARG A 84 -7.35 -0.03 -1.00
N HIS A 85 -6.56 -0.10 -2.06
CA HIS A 85 -5.11 0.00 -2.00
C HIS A 85 -4.61 1.00 -3.02
N PHE A 86 -3.60 1.78 -2.62
CA PHE A 86 -3.05 2.86 -3.42
C PHE A 86 -1.53 2.84 -3.35
N THR A 87 -0.88 3.27 -4.42
CA THR A 87 0.57 3.45 -4.50
C THR A 87 0.91 4.72 -5.27
N ASN A 88 2.14 5.22 -5.09
CA ASN A 88 2.69 6.31 -5.88
C ASN A 88 3.47 5.83 -7.12
N ALA A 89 3.60 4.51 -7.30
CA ALA A 89 4.62 3.93 -8.17
C ALA A 89 4.07 3.03 -9.28
N THR A 90 4.93 2.79 -10.26
CA THR A 90 4.78 1.78 -11.31
C THR A 90 5.80 0.68 -11.08
N PHE A 91 5.30 -0.56 -11.03
CA PHE A 91 6.12 -1.75 -10.99
C PHE A 91 5.90 -2.59 -12.24
N THR A 92 6.96 -3.20 -12.76
CA THR A 92 6.88 -4.04 -13.96
C THR A 92 7.55 -5.39 -13.79
N GLY A 93 7.04 -6.36 -14.55
CA GLY A 93 7.56 -7.73 -14.60
C GLY A 93 7.32 -8.53 -13.32
N ARG A 94 7.66 -9.82 -13.35
CA ARG A 94 7.48 -10.75 -12.22
C ARG A 94 8.31 -10.38 -10.99
N ALA A 95 9.41 -9.66 -11.19
CA ALA A 95 10.29 -9.23 -10.11
C ALA A 95 9.80 -7.95 -9.39
N MET A 96 8.68 -7.35 -9.84
CA MET A 96 8.18 -6.06 -9.33
C MET A 96 9.30 -5.01 -9.34
N LYS A 97 9.90 -4.78 -10.51
CA LYS A 97 10.92 -3.74 -10.64
C LYS A 97 10.25 -2.37 -10.63
N LEU A 98 10.68 -1.48 -9.74
CA LEU A 98 10.26 -0.08 -9.73
C LEU A 98 10.76 0.60 -11.01
N THR A 99 9.85 1.15 -11.81
CA THR A 99 10.18 1.82 -13.09
C THR A 99 9.83 3.29 -13.12
N GLY A 100 9.05 3.78 -12.16
CA GLY A 100 8.71 5.19 -12.02
C GLY A 100 7.81 5.39 -10.80
N TRP A 101 7.85 6.58 -10.22
CA TRP A 101 7.00 6.96 -9.09
C TRP A 101 6.82 8.47 -9.03
N ASN A 102 5.77 8.90 -8.34
CA ASN A 102 5.59 10.28 -7.93
C ASN A 102 6.11 10.42 -6.49
N PRO A 103 7.19 11.19 -6.25
CA PRO A 103 7.75 11.32 -4.92
C PRO A 103 6.73 11.86 -3.92
N ILE A 104 6.65 11.23 -2.76
CA ILE A 104 5.84 11.71 -1.62
C ILE A 104 6.72 12.21 -0.47
N SER A 105 8.04 12.06 -0.61
CA SER A 105 9.04 12.47 0.35
C SER A 105 10.23 13.12 -0.36
N THR A 106 11.20 13.63 0.41
CA THR A 106 12.45 14.17 -0.12
C THR A 106 13.47 13.09 -0.47
N ALA A 107 13.12 11.81 -0.31
CA ALA A 107 14.05 10.72 -0.56
C ALA A 107 14.29 10.48 -2.05
N LYS A 108 15.50 10.07 -2.42
CA LYS A 108 15.88 9.74 -3.81
C LYS A 108 15.03 8.63 -4.39
N TYR A 109 14.60 7.68 -3.57
CA TYR A 109 13.63 6.64 -3.92
C TYR A 109 12.62 6.50 -2.79
N ASP A 110 11.33 6.54 -3.12
CA ASP A 110 10.28 6.32 -2.13
C ASP A 110 9.04 5.68 -2.74
N THR A 111 8.54 4.65 -2.06
CA THR A 111 7.34 3.96 -2.52
C THR A 111 6.76 3.09 -1.41
N GLY A 112 5.51 2.70 -1.61
CA GLY A 112 4.81 1.85 -0.68
C GLY A 112 3.38 1.59 -1.11
N VAL A 113 2.60 1.13 -0.13
CA VAL A 113 1.15 0.97 -0.28
C VAL A 113 0.46 1.67 0.87
N ALA A 114 -0.47 2.55 0.52
CA ALA A 114 -1.50 3.04 1.44
C ALA A 114 -2.75 2.17 1.25
N SER A 115 -3.34 1.70 2.35
CA SER A 115 -4.59 0.94 2.30
C SER A 115 -5.62 1.51 3.26
N THR A 116 -6.88 1.33 2.91
CA THR A 116 -8.00 1.89 3.67
C THR A 116 -9.17 0.92 3.66
N GLY A 117 -9.85 0.76 4.79
CA GLY A 117 -11.08 0.01 4.91
C GLY A 117 -11.96 0.61 6.00
N GLY A 118 -13.16 1.08 5.63
CA GLY A 118 -14.01 1.84 6.55
C GLY A 118 -13.32 3.14 6.99
N THR A 119 -13.10 3.28 8.29
CA THR A 119 -12.41 4.43 8.92
C THR A 119 -10.93 4.15 9.22
N VAL A 120 -10.44 2.96 8.88
CA VAL A 120 -9.06 2.55 9.16
C VAL A 120 -8.18 2.84 7.95
N PHE A 121 -7.06 3.51 8.19
CA PHE A 121 -6.02 3.75 7.20
C PHE A 121 -4.73 3.08 7.65
N THR A 122 -3.95 2.60 6.69
CA THR A 122 -2.63 2.00 6.90
C THR A 122 -1.67 2.51 5.85
N LEU A 123 -0.41 2.62 6.22
CA LEU A 123 0.67 2.95 5.32
C LEU A 123 1.84 2.02 5.60
N LEU A 124 2.32 1.31 4.58
CA LEU A 124 3.63 0.68 4.63
C LEU A 124 4.49 1.32 3.54
N TRP A 125 5.54 2.01 3.96
CA TRP A 125 6.35 2.87 3.10
C TRP A 125 7.84 2.61 3.30
N THR A 126 8.60 2.74 2.22
CA THR A 126 10.07 2.75 2.25
C THR A 126 10.57 4.02 1.58
N ALA A 127 11.63 4.59 2.14
CA ALA A 127 12.31 5.77 1.62
C ALA A 127 13.83 5.53 1.71
N ASP A 128 14.54 5.80 0.63
CA ASP A 128 15.98 5.54 0.50
C ASP A 128 16.65 6.70 -0.24
N ASN A 129 17.84 7.10 0.22
CA ASN A 129 18.62 8.22 -0.31
C ASN A 129 19.93 7.81 -0.99
N ASP A 130 20.32 6.54 -0.91
CA ASP A 130 21.60 6.05 -1.43
C ASP A 130 21.64 5.96 -2.97
#